data_AF-A0A7S0N9C1-F1
#
_entry.id   AF-A0A7S0N9C1-F1
#
_cell.length_a   1.000
_cell.length_b   1.000
_cell.length_c   1.000
_cell.angle_alpha   90.00
_cell.angle_beta   90.00
_cell.angle_gamma   90.00
#
_symmetry.space_group_name_H-M   'P 1'
#
loop_
_entity.id
_entity.type
_entity.pdbx_description
1 polymer ?
#
loop_
_entity_poly.entity_id
_entity_poly.type
_entity_poly.pdbx_seq_one_letter_code
_entity_poly.pdbx_strand_id
1 'polypeptide(L)'
;KLGIKVVVLDRPNPVGGEVVEGPVLKRGYESDLGCKPVAMRHGMTVGELAGLFNSEFIRQDAGVECNLTVVKMEGWERTMLYGETGLPWVAPSPNMPTPDTALVYSGMGLFEGTNCSEGRGTTFPFQVMGAPWIDERLAQEAQKAVQSGVVRGVGFREMYYLPTFNKFQGQTVGG
;
A
#
# COMPACT_ATOMS: atom_id res chain seq x y z
N LYS A 1 0.68 31.32 -3.62
CA LYS A 1 1.46 31.13 -2.38
C LYS A 1 0.82 32.00 -1.30
N LEU A 2 0.28 31.42 -0.22
CA LEU A 2 -0.51 32.14 0.79
C LEU A 2 0.28 32.50 2.07
N GLY A 3 1.55 32.09 2.18
CA GLY A 3 2.39 32.36 3.37
C GLY A 3 1.96 31.60 4.63
N ILE A 4 1.09 30.60 4.49
CA ILE A 4 0.55 29.82 5.60
C ILE A 4 1.58 28.78 6.05
N LYS A 5 1.78 28.68 7.38
CA LYS A 5 2.61 27.65 8.01
C LYS A 5 1.89 26.30 7.97
N VAL A 6 2.62 25.25 7.61
CA VAL A 6 2.14 23.85 7.67
C VAL A 6 2.85 23.13 8.80
N VAL A 7 2.09 22.46 9.64
CA VAL A 7 2.61 21.61 10.72
C VAL A 7 2.16 20.18 10.49
N VAL A 8 3.11 19.26 10.41
CA VAL A 8 2.85 17.82 10.28
C VAL A 8 3.12 17.16 11.62
N LEU A 9 2.10 16.52 12.19
CA LEU A 9 2.25 15.61 13.31
C LEU A 9 2.57 14.24 12.75
N ASP A 10 3.82 13.82 12.87
CA ASP A 10 4.28 12.62 12.20
C ASP A 10 3.63 11.34 12.75
N ARG A 11 3.57 10.29 11.94
CA ARG A 11 2.94 9.01 12.28
C ARG A 11 3.73 7.83 11.70
N PRO A 12 3.63 6.63 12.31
CA PRO A 12 4.34 5.46 11.81
C PRO A 12 3.94 5.14 10.38
N ASN A 13 4.91 4.79 9.54
CA ASN A 13 4.60 4.09 8.30
C ASN A 13 4.18 2.65 8.67
N PRO A 14 2.95 2.21 8.33
CA PRO A 14 2.43 0.94 8.83
C PRO A 14 3.20 -0.29 8.32
N VAL A 15 3.95 -0.14 7.22
CA VAL A 15 4.76 -1.20 6.61
C VAL A 15 6.26 -1.00 6.85
N GLY A 16 6.61 -0.21 7.86
CA GLY A 16 7.99 0.13 8.22
C GLY A 16 8.63 1.16 7.28
N GLY A 17 9.86 1.54 7.61
CA GLY A 17 10.69 2.50 6.88
C GLY A 17 11.96 1.91 6.25
N GLU A 18 12.29 0.65 6.48
CA GLU A 18 13.51 0.02 5.92
C GLU A 18 13.36 -0.30 4.42
N VAL A 19 12.18 -0.78 4.03
CA VAL A 19 11.99 -1.38 2.71
C VAL A 19 11.45 -0.34 1.71
N VAL A 20 12.17 -0.18 0.60
CA VAL A 20 11.77 0.62 -0.56
C VAL A 20 11.66 -0.30 -1.77
N GLU A 21 10.46 -0.39 -2.35
CA GLU A 21 10.13 -1.40 -3.37
C GLU A 21 9.20 -0.84 -4.46
N GLY A 22 9.23 -1.50 -5.62
CA GLY A 22 8.39 -1.19 -6.76
C GLY A 22 8.93 -0.06 -7.65
N PRO A 23 8.27 0.18 -8.79
CA PRO A 23 8.70 1.20 -9.73
C PRO A 23 8.54 2.60 -9.13
N VAL A 24 9.44 3.51 -9.52
CA VAL A 24 9.22 4.95 -9.38
C VAL A 24 8.29 5.41 -10.50
N LEU A 25 7.37 6.32 -10.19
CA LEU A 25 6.42 6.85 -11.17
C LEU A 25 7.14 7.37 -12.42
N LYS A 26 6.80 6.79 -13.58
CA LYS A 26 7.33 7.20 -14.87
C LYS A 26 6.65 8.47 -15.34
N ARG A 27 7.42 9.41 -15.86
CA ARG A 27 6.89 10.63 -16.48
C ARG A 27 5.86 10.31 -17.56
N GLY A 28 4.74 11.02 -17.55
CA GLY A 28 3.57 10.81 -18.42
C GLY A 28 2.51 9.88 -17.84
N TYR A 29 2.74 9.29 -16.66
CA TYR A 29 1.77 8.46 -15.92
C TYR A 29 1.26 9.15 -14.65
N GLU A 30 1.55 10.44 -14.46
CA GLU A 30 1.06 11.20 -13.32
C GLU A 30 -0.47 11.26 -13.29
N SER A 31 -1.04 11.05 -12.11
CA SER A 31 -2.48 11.11 -11.84
C SER A 31 -2.73 11.40 -10.35
N ASP A 32 -3.99 11.45 -9.93
CA ASP A 32 -4.36 11.59 -8.52
C ASP A 32 -3.90 10.39 -7.65
N LEU A 33 -3.59 9.24 -8.27
CA LEU A 33 -3.05 8.06 -7.59
C LEU A 33 -1.52 8.07 -7.47
N GLY A 34 -0.85 8.99 -8.15
CA GLY A 34 0.61 9.12 -8.14
C GLY A 34 1.03 10.38 -8.89
N CYS A 35 1.51 11.38 -8.16
CA CYS A 35 1.74 12.72 -8.72
C CYS A 35 3.22 13.09 -8.90
N LYS A 36 4.13 12.39 -8.22
CA LYS A 36 5.56 12.69 -8.19
C LYS A 36 6.38 11.40 -8.27
N PRO A 37 7.64 11.47 -8.74
CA PRO A 37 8.52 10.31 -8.88
C PRO A 37 8.97 9.78 -7.50
N VAL A 38 8.06 9.09 -6.84
CA VAL A 38 8.25 8.40 -5.56
C VAL A 38 8.01 6.90 -5.81
N ALA A 39 8.78 6.04 -5.15
CA ALA A 39 8.60 4.60 -5.25
C ALA A 39 7.24 4.17 -4.66
N MET A 40 6.64 3.13 -5.25
CA MET A 40 5.33 2.61 -4.82
C MET A 40 5.27 2.27 -3.32
N ARG A 41 6.29 1.57 -2.81
CA ARG A 41 6.57 1.47 -1.37
C ARG A 41 7.78 2.34 -1.08
N HIS A 42 7.54 3.52 -0.53
CA HIS A 42 8.56 4.54 -0.34
C HIS A 42 9.34 4.46 0.97
N GLY A 43 8.86 3.69 1.96
CA GLY A 43 9.55 3.51 3.24
C GLY A 43 9.71 4.80 4.06
N MET A 44 8.86 5.81 3.87
CA MET A 44 8.96 7.10 4.56
C MET A 44 7.75 7.34 5.47
N THR A 45 7.94 8.03 6.58
CA THR A 45 6.81 8.57 7.36
C THR A 45 6.15 9.74 6.60
N VAL A 46 4.99 10.20 7.07
CA VAL A 46 4.34 11.37 6.45
C VAL A 46 5.15 12.66 6.67
N GLY A 47 5.85 12.77 7.79
CA GLY A 47 6.78 13.87 8.08
C GLY A 47 7.98 13.87 7.13
N GLU A 48 8.58 12.70 6.89
CA GLU A 48 9.67 12.53 5.94
C GLU A 48 9.22 12.85 4.50
N LEU A 49 8.04 12.35 4.08
CA LEU A 49 7.45 12.68 2.77
C LEU A 49 7.17 14.18 2.64
N ALA A 50 6.64 14.83 3.67
CA ALA A 50 6.41 16.27 3.63
C ALA A 50 7.71 17.05 3.43
N GLY A 51 8.80 16.61 4.06
CA GLY A 51 10.14 17.15 3.84
C GLY A 51 10.60 17.01 2.38
N LEU A 52 10.51 15.80 1.82
CA LEU A 52 10.85 15.51 0.42
C LEU A 52 10.05 16.37 -0.55
N PHE A 53 8.73 16.42 -0.38
CA PHE A 53 7.87 17.24 -1.23
C PHE A 53 8.22 18.72 -1.13
N ASN A 54 8.53 19.21 0.08
CA ASN A 54 8.87 20.60 0.27
C ASN A 54 10.20 20.98 -0.40
N SER A 55 11.26 20.19 -0.18
CA SER A 55 12.61 20.52 -0.65
C SER A 55 12.81 20.26 -2.14
N GLU A 56 12.17 19.24 -2.69
CA GLU A 56 12.34 18.81 -4.07
C GLU A 56 11.19 19.30 -4.95
N PHE A 57 9.99 18.75 -4.74
CA PHE A 57 8.91 18.88 -5.72
C PHE A 57 8.26 20.27 -5.70
N ILE A 58 7.94 20.81 -4.53
CA ILE A 58 7.33 22.14 -4.40
C ILE A 58 8.34 23.21 -4.79
N ARG A 59 9.63 23.05 -4.43
CA ARG A 59 10.69 23.94 -4.88
C ARG A 59 10.81 23.94 -6.40
N GLN A 60 10.79 22.78 -7.05
CA GLN A 60 10.86 22.67 -8.51
C GLN A 60 9.62 23.26 -9.20
N ASP A 61 8.42 22.94 -8.71
CA ASP A 61 7.16 23.35 -9.35
C ASP A 61 6.84 24.83 -9.15
N ALA A 62 7.14 25.36 -7.96
CA ALA A 62 6.68 26.68 -7.54
C ALA A 62 7.83 27.65 -7.23
N GLY A 63 9.08 27.22 -7.21
CA GLY A 63 10.24 28.06 -6.90
C GLY A 63 10.28 28.57 -5.46
N VAL A 64 9.58 27.91 -4.52
CA VAL A 64 9.58 28.22 -3.08
C VAL A 64 9.50 26.95 -2.26
N GLU A 65 9.78 27.10 -0.97
CA GLU A 65 9.40 26.13 0.05
C GLU A 65 8.25 26.66 0.89
N CYS A 66 7.42 25.74 1.38
CA CYS A 66 6.48 25.97 2.46
C CYS A 66 7.24 26.18 3.78
N ASN A 67 6.70 27.04 4.64
CA ASN A 67 7.09 27.10 6.05
C ASN A 67 6.57 25.83 6.75
N LEU A 68 7.35 24.75 6.63
CA LEU A 68 7.03 23.43 7.13
C LEU A 68 7.66 23.19 8.50
N THR A 69 6.87 22.69 9.44
CA THR A 69 7.35 22.12 10.71
C THR A 69 6.88 20.68 10.82
N VAL A 70 7.80 19.76 11.06
CA VAL A 70 7.47 18.36 11.36
C VAL A 70 7.69 18.12 12.86
N VAL A 71 6.64 17.71 13.56
CA VAL A 71 6.73 17.22 14.94
C VAL A 71 7.04 15.73 14.85
N LYS A 72 8.30 15.37 15.11
CA LYS A 72 8.78 13.99 15.02
C LYS A 72 8.19 13.13 16.13
N MET A 73 7.98 11.86 15.82
CA MET A 73 7.65 10.85 16.83
C MET A 73 8.87 10.54 17.70
N GLU A 74 8.60 10.04 18.90
CA GLU A 74 9.60 9.44 19.78
C GLU A 74 9.37 7.92 19.82
N GLY A 75 10.45 7.14 19.92
CA GLY A 75 10.39 5.68 20.10
C GLY A 75 10.01 4.86 18.86
N TRP A 76 9.65 5.47 17.73
CA TRP A 76 9.47 4.74 16.47
C TRP A 76 10.82 4.44 15.81
N GLU A 77 11.02 3.18 15.41
CA GLU A 77 12.17 2.74 14.63
C GLU A 77 11.72 2.32 13.22
N ARG A 78 12.60 2.50 12.23
CA ARG A 78 12.27 2.18 10.82
C ARG A 78 11.97 0.70 10.58
N THR A 79 12.46 -0.16 11.46
CA THR A 79 12.21 -1.61 11.43
C THR A 79 10.80 -1.98 11.91
N MET A 80 10.12 -1.11 12.68
CA MET A 80 8.81 -1.40 13.25
C MET A 80 7.73 -1.44 12.17
N LEU A 81 7.03 -2.57 12.09
CA LEU A 81 5.70 -2.67 11.51
C LEU A 81 4.67 -2.06 12.47
N TYR A 82 3.48 -1.71 11.96
CA TYR A 82 2.47 -1.05 12.78
C TYR A 82 2.11 -1.85 14.06
N GLY A 83 2.03 -3.17 13.95
CA GLY A 83 1.69 -4.05 15.08
C GLY A 83 2.68 -3.98 16.24
N GLU A 84 3.93 -3.58 15.98
CA GLU A 84 5.00 -3.46 16.98
C GLU A 84 4.95 -2.12 17.72
N THR A 85 4.17 -1.15 17.23
CA THR A 85 4.05 0.19 17.84
C THR A 85 3.18 0.21 19.11
N GLY A 86 2.34 -0.82 19.30
CA GLY A 86 1.35 -0.87 20.38
C GLY A 86 0.18 0.13 20.22
N LEU A 87 0.11 0.87 19.11
CA LEU A 87 -0.95 1.84 18.85
C LEU A 87 -2.25 1.16 18.35
N PRO A 88 -3.43 1.72 18.65
CA PRO A 88 -4.68 1.20 18.11
C PRO A 88 -4.78 1.45 16.61
N TRP A 89 -5.16 0.41 15.85
CA TRP A 89 -5.43 0.55 14.42
C TRP A 89 -6.79 1.21 14.19
N VAL A 90 -6.77 2.43 13.66
CA VAL A 90 -7.97 3.09 13.11
C VAL A 90 -7.92 2.91 11.60
N ALA A 91 -8.87 2.15 11.05
CA ALA A 91 -8.91 1.82 9.63
C ALA A 91 -8.86 3.09 8.76
N PRO A 92 -7.82 3.29 7.93
CA PRO A 92 -7.71 4.50 7.10
C PRO A 92 -8.66 4.48 5.90
N SER A 93 -9.23 3.31 5.57
CA SER A 93 -10.31 3.15 4.60
C SER A 93 -11.20 1.95 4.96
N PRO A 94 -12.43 1.87 4.43
CA PRO A 94 -13.30 0.71 4.66
C PRO A 94 -12.69 -0.63 4.22
N ASN A 95 -11.80 -0.63 3.23
CA ASN A 95 -11.14 -1.83 2.73
C ASN A 95 -9.69 -1.98 3.24
N MET A 96 -9.33 -1.24 4.30
CA MET A 96 -8.07 -1.40 5.02
C MET A 96 -8.34 -1.67 6.52
N PRO A 97 -9.05 -2.78 6.84
CA PRO A 97 -9.57 -3.02 8.18
C PRO A 97 -8.48 -3.39 9.20
N THR A 98 -7.34 -3.91 8.76
CA THR A 98 -6.27 -4.41 9.64
C THR A 98 -4.87 -3.93 9.20
N PRO A 99 -3.88 -3.90 10.11
CA PRO A 99 -2.48 -3.68 9.75
C PRO A 99 -1.95 -4.68 8.72
N ASP A 100 -2.39 -5.95 8.79
CA ASP A 100 -1.99 -6.98 7.82
C ASP A 100 -2.45 -6.63 6.40
N THR A 101 -3.60 -5.98 6.28
CA THR A 101 -4.09 -5.49 4.98
C THR A 101 -3.14 -4.43 4.42
N ALA A 102 -2.62 -3.54 5.26
CA ALA A 102 -1.65 -2.52 4.85
C ALA A 102 -0.32 -3.14 4.43
N LEU A 103 0.13 -4.20 5.13
CA LEU A 103 1.37 -4.91 4.83
C LEU A 103 1.41 -5.47 3.40
N VAL A 104 0.30 -6.03 2.94
CA VAL A 104 0.21 -6.64 1.59
C VAL A 104 -0.27 -5.67 0.51
N TYR A 105 -0.85 -4.53 0.88
CA TYR A 105 -1.49 -3.60 -0.05
C TYR A 105 -0.56 -3.10 -1.16
N SER A 106 0.73 -2.86 -0.87
CA SER A 106 1.70 -2.39 -1.88
C SER A 106 1.85 -3.35 -3.07
N GLY A 107 1.61 -4.65 -2.87
CA GLY A 107 1.56 -5.64 -3.96
C GLY A 107 0.13 -5.91 -4.42
N MET A 108 -0.78 -6.12 -3.48
CA MET A 108 -2.15 -6.57 -3.76
C MET A 108 -3.03 -5.49 -4.40
N GLY A 109 -2.74 -4.22 -4.15
CA GLY A 109 -3.39 -3.09 -4.82
C GLY A 109 -3.14 -3.05 -6.34
N LEU A 110 -2.08 -3.69 -6.85
CA LEU A 110 -1.82 -3.76 -8.29
C LEU A 110 -2.93 -4.47 -9.06
N PHE A 111 -3.63 -5.41 -8.42
CA PHE A 111 -4.75 -6.12 -9.03
C PHE A 111 -5.96 -5.23 -9.28
N GLU A 112 -6.04 -4.04 -8.69
CA GLU A 112 -7.08 -3.05 -9.01
C GLU A 112 -7.03 -2.67 -10.50
N GLY A 113 -5.84 -2.61 -11.09
CA GLY A 113 -5.62 -2.36 -12.52
C GLY A 113 -5.86 -3.57 -13.44
N THR A 114 -6.35 -4.68 -12.90
CA THR A 114 -6.62 -5.93 -13.64
C THR A 114 -8.11 -6.28 -13.63
N ASN A 115 -8.48 -7.30 -14.39
CA ASN A 115 -9.82 -7.89 -14.34
C ASN A 115 -9.99 -8.91 -13.21
N CYS A 116 -8.99 -9.14 -12.35
CA CYS A 116 -9.13 -9.96 -11.14
C CYS A 116 -9.73 -9.14 -9.99
N SER A 117 -10.50 -9.80 -9.13
CA SER A 117 -10.91 -9.29 -7.83
C SER A 117 -9.69 -9.25 -6.89
N GLU A 118 -9.52 -8.13 -6.20
CA GLU A 118 -8.57 -7.93 -5.10
C GLU A 118 -9.20 -8.17 -3.72
N GLY A 119 -10.34 -8.86 -3.65
CA GLY A 119 -10.98 -9.26 -2.40
C GLY A 119 -11.91 -8.22 -1.76
N ARG A 120 -12.13 -7.06 -2.39
CA ARG A 120 -13.21 -6.14 -1.99
C ARG A 120 -14.56 -6.88 -2.08
N GLY A 121 -15.46 -6.61 -1.14
CA GLY A 121 -16.70 -7.38 -1.00
C GLY A 121 -16.60 -8.61 -0.10
N THR A 122 -15.43 -8.88 0.48
CA THR A 122 -15.18 -9.96 1.44
C THR A 122 -14.72 -9.41 2.80
N THR A 123 -14.48 -10.29 3.77
CA THR A 123 -13.83 -9.96 5.05
C THR A 123 -12.30 -9.88 4.97
N PHE A 124 -11.71 -10.11 3.78
CA PHE A 124 -10.27 -10.17 3.54
C PHE A 124 -9.84 -9.29 2.35
N PRO A 125 -10.21 -8.00 2.31
CA PRO A 125 -9.82 -7.12 1.21
C PRO A 125 -8.30 -7.07 1.08
N PHE A 126 -7.78 -7.13 -0.14
CA PHE A 126 -6.36 -7.18 -0.50
C PHE A 126 -5.57 -8.35 0.08
N GLN A 127 -6.19 -9.29 0.78
CA GLN A 127 -5.54 -10.52 1.27
C GLN A 127 -5.95 -11.75 0.44
N VAL A 128 -6.92 -11.58 -0.46
CA VAL A 128 -7.33 -12.59 -1.45
C VAL A 128 -7.35 -11.95 -2.83
N MET A 129 -7.12 -12.77 -3.86
CA MET A 129 -7.19 -12.36 -5.26
C MET A 129 -7.79 -13.49 -6.08
N GLY A 130 -8.56 -13.19 -7.14
CA GLY A 130 -9.18 -14.24 -7.95
C GLY A 130 -10.11 -13.75 -9.04
N ALA A 131 -10.69 -14.68 -9.79
CA ALA A 131 -11.74 -14.41 -10.76
C ALA A 131 -12.66 -15.64 -10.96
N PRO A 132 -13.86 -15.53 -11.57
CA PRO A 132 -14.75 -16.67 -11.82
C PRO A 132 -14.16 -17.74 -12.75
N TRP A 133 -13.09 -17.41 -13.49
CA TRP A 133 -12.37 -18.32 -14.38
C TRP A 133 -11.04 -18.80 -13.80
N ILE A 134 -10.72 -18.44 -12.56
CA ILE A 134 -9.54 -18.92 -11.83
C ILE A 134 -9.96 -20.08 -10.93
N ASP A 135 -9.10 -21.08 -10.86
CA ASP A 135 -9.28 -22.32 -10.09
C ASP A 135 -7.99 -22.70 -9.34
N GLU A 136 -7.92 -23.92 -8.80
CA GLU A 136 -6.84 -24.39 -7.93
C GLU A 136 -5.44 -24.28 -8.56
N ARG A 137 -5.36 -24.20 -9.88
CA ARG A 137 -4.09 -24.13 -10.62
C ARG A 137 -3.30 -22.87 -10.27
N LEU A 138 -3.97 -21.75 -9.95
CA LEU A 138 -3.27 -20.54 -9.52
C LEU A 138 -2.50 -20.77 -8.21
N ALA A 139 -3.16 -21.33 -7.21
CA ALA A 139 -2.52 -21.65 -5.94
C ALA A 139 -1.38 -22.67 -6.13
N GLN A 140 -1.54 -23.66 -7.01
CA GLN A 140 -0.49 -24.62 -7.35
C GLN A 140 0.73 -23.97 -8.00
N GLU A 141 0.56 -23.08 -8.99
CA GLU A 141 1.66 -22.35 -9.62
C GLU A 141 2.35 -21.38 -8.66
N ALA A 142 1.57 -20.68 -7.83
CA ALA A 142 2.12 -19.80 -6.80
C ALA A 142 2.94 -20.60 -5.77
N GLN A 143 2.49 -21.79 -5.39
CA GLN A 143 3.24 -22.68 -4.51
C GLN A 143 4.56 -23.17 -5.14
N LYS A 144 4.58 -23.45 -6.46
CA LYS A 144 5.83 -23.78 -7.17
C LYS A 144 6.81 -22.61 -7.14
N ALA A 145 6.33 -21.37 -7.28
CA ALA A 145 7.16 -20.17 -7.18
C ALA A 145 7.75 -19.98 -5.77
N VAL A 146 7.02 -20.36 -4.72
CA VAL A 146 7.54 -20.39 -3.34
C VAL A 146 8.59 -21.49 -3.18
N GLN A 147 8.30 -22.71 -3.66
CA GLN A 147 9.21 -23.86 -3.54
C GLN A 147 10.52 -23.65 -4.32
N SER A 148 10.48 -22.98 -5.47
CA SER A 148 11.68 -22.65 -6.25
C SER A 148 12.46 -21.46 -5.69
N GLY A 149 11.92 -20.77 -4.68
CA GLY A 149 12.55 -19.58 -4.07
C GLY A 149 12.42 -18.31 -4.90
N VAL A 150 11.65 -18.33 -6.00
CA VAL A 150 11.31 -17.13 -6.79
C VAL A 150 10.55 -16.12 -5.92
N VAL A 151 9.64 -16.63 -5.07
CA VAL A 151 8.93 -15.83 -4.07
C VAL A 151 9.27 -16.37 -2.68
N ARG A 152 9.52 -15.48 -1.72
CA ARG A 152 9.93 -15.83 -0.35
C ARG A 152 9.06 -15.10 0.67
N GLY A 153 8.89 -15.69 1.85
CA GLY A 153 8.17 -15.06 2.96
C GLY A 153 6.65 -15.01 2.80
N VAL A 154 6.08 -15.77 1.87
CA VAL A 154 4.63 -15.86 1.63
C VAL A 154 4.17 -17.31 1.52
N GLY A 155 2.90 -17.54 1.81
CA GLY A 155 2.21 -18.80 1.54
C GLY A 155 0.93 -18.53 0.77
N PHE A 156 0.61 -19.40 -0.19
CA PHE A 156 -0.63 -19.32 -0.97
C PHE A 156 -1.56 -20.44 -0.53
N ARG A 157 -2.85 -20.12 -0.40
CA ARG A 157 -3.89 -21.08 -0.08
C ARG A 157 -5.06 -20.83 -1.01
N GLU A 158 -5.49 -21.88 -1.69
CA GLU A 158 -6.70 -21.87 -2.50
C GLU A 158 -7.90 -21.42 -1.65
N MET A 159 -8.73 -20.55 -2.23
CA MET A 159 -9.95 -20.05 -1.63
C MET A 159 -11.01 -19.75 -2.69
N TYR A 160 -12.25 -20.15 -2.39
CA TYR A 160 -13.43 -19.68 -3.10
C TYR A 160 -14.20 -18.70 -2.23
N TYR A 161 -14.65 -17.60 -2.82
CA TYR A 161 -15.41 -16.57 -2.12
C TYR A 161 -16.47 -15.93 -3.02
N LEU A 162 -17.46 -15.31 -2.38
CA LEU A 162 -18.60 -14.67 -3.02
C LEU A 162 -18.62 -13.18 -2.62
N PRO A 163 -18.10 -12.26 -3.46
CA PRO A 163 -18.07 -10.84 -3.14
C PRO A 163 -19.49 -10.27 -2.95
N THR A 164 -19.67 -9.46 -1.91
CA THR A 164 -20.92 -8.77 -1.61
C THR A 164 -21.07 -7.43 -2.35
N PHE A 165 -19.97 -6.87 -2.84
CA PHE A 165 -19.91 -5.67 -3.70
C PHE A 165 -18.61 -5.70 -4.54
N ASN A 166 -18.46 -4.72 -5.47
CA ASN A 166 -17.30 -4.59 -6.37
C ASN A 166 -17.24 -5.70 -7.46
N LYS A 167 -16.05 -6.02 -7.96
CA LYS A 167 -15.83 -7.01 -9.02
C LYS A 167 -16.47 -8.35 -8.64
N PHE A 168 -17.19 -8.93 -9.60
CA PHE A 168 -17.84 -10.24 -9.47
C PHE A 168 -18.85 -10.36 -8.32
N GLN A 169 -19.50 -9.26 -7.94
CA GLN A 169 -20.59 -9.29 -6.95
C GLN A 169 -21.59 -10.42 -7.25
N GLY A 170 -21.82 -11.28 -6.26
CA GLY A 170 -22.77 -12.40 -6.37
C GLY A 170 -22.32 -13.57 -7.26
N GLN A 171 -21.07 -13.59 -7.74
CA GLN A 171 -20.49 -14.72 -8.46
C GLN A 171 -19.39 -15.41 -7.64
N THR A 172 -19.29 -16.73 -7.74
CA THR A 172 -18.20 -17.48 -7.12
C THR A 172 -16.88 -17.10 -7.79
N VAL A 173 -15.92 -16.68 -6.98
CA VAL A 173 -14.56 -16.33 -7.38
C VAL A 173 -13.61 -17.36 -6.81
N GLY A 174 -12.79 -18.00 -7.65
CA GLY A 174 -11.68 -18.85 -7.24
C GLY A 174 -10.36 -18.08 -7.26
N GLY A 175 -9.42 -18.47 -6.39
CA GLY A 175 -8.14 -17.78 -6.18
C GLY A 175 -7.20 -18.50 -5.26
#